data_AF-A0A2T0AFQ7-F1
#
_entry.id   AF-A0A2T0AFQ7-F1
#
_cell.length_a   1.000
_cell.length_b   1.000
_cell.length_c   1.000
_cell.angle_alpha   90.00
_cell.angle_beta   90.00
_cell.angle_gamma   90.00
#
_symmetry.space_group_name_H-M   'P 1'
#
loop_
_entity.id
_entity.type
_entity.pdbx_description
1 polymer ?
#
loop_
_entity_poly.entity_id
_entity_poly.type
_entity_poly.pdbx_seq_one_letter_code
_entity_poly.pdbx_strand_id
1 'polypeptide(L)'
;MPPDLPSAGRRGYAILAFVLCFVLLFSGLLLRDYDDPLAQLRRTAGEGRWKQFFGSPRATCGISPSLLDEFGLHNFRLSQVHVGSGYRTQRFLERAQKGEKLRVGLIGGSVSLGHGTDPITGQRNKYGAVPVQEQWHQLVMRYLEEAFPTAEFHFRNGAKAATDSSFFEWCWTSLIGTDVDLVFIELAVNDDPNTSFSSSENLLRSLLQLDSQPAVVYVDTFSLYNTFAGKQQTLLSAQDIQSTLSPFYDVPQISARPALLPAMIRDHSLKKPWFLGDERHGSTRLHRFLGSMVVGYLMEERCRVEELALEAGEGGDWPSRAALGAVPQVTMRERWNATETHATKPPTCVTAGTGLVPANEPQDWKLVDWKYSKFYFEATVSNSDEIIFDVDVREGARTSTGTGRTRRRSLKRPSLRTRSRQDGIKCAVGRSRRTVARDGRRSG
;
A
#
# COMPACT_ATOMS: atom_id res chain seq x y z
N MET A 1 -25.55 25.43 71.76
CA MET A 1 -26.51 25.55 70.64
C MET A 1 -25.89 26.49 69.61
N PRO A 2 -25.67 26.04 68.37
CA PRO A 2 -25.13 26.87 67.28
C PRO A 2 -26.22 27.76 66.64
N PRO A 3 -25.83 28.79 65.85
CA PRO A 3 -26.72 29.86 65.39
C PRO A 3 -27.53 29.51 64.13
N ASP A 4 -28.59 30.31 63.91
CA ASP A 4 -29.57 30.24 62.83
C ASP A 4 -28.99 30.19 61.40
N LEU A 5 -29.58 29.33 60.56
CA LEU A 5 -29.48 29.41 59.10
C LEU A 5 -30.56 30.34 58.53
N PRO A 6 -30.24 31.24 57.59
CA PRO A 6 -31.25 32.11 56.98
C PRO A 6 -32.17 31.31 56.05
N SER A 7 -33.47 31.56 56.18
CA SER A 7 -34.50 31.02 55.29
C SER A 7 -34.23 31.43 53.84
N ALA A 8 -33.87 30.47 53.00
CA ALA A 8 -33.90 30.63 51.55
C ALA A 8 -35.36 30.78 51.12
N GLY A 9 -35.82 32.03 51.02
CA GLY A 9 -37.19 32.37 50.69
C GLY A 9 -37.62 31.79 49.34
N ARG A 10 -38.94 31.59 49.17
CA ARG A 10 -39.63 31.04 47.99
C ARG A 10 -39.11 31.53 46.62
N ARG A 11 -38.42 32.67 46.55
CA ARG A 11 -37.75 33.19 45.34
C ARG A 11 -36.54 32.35 44.89
N GLY A 12 -35.78 31.75 45.80
CA GLY A 12 -34.63 30.88 45.45
C GLY A 12 -35.06 29.59 44.78
N TYR A 13 -36.15 28.97 45.27
CA TYR A 13 -36.73 27.77 44.66
C TYR A 13 -37.35 28.05 43.28
N ALA A 14 -37.96 29.22 43.08
CA ALA A 14 -38.49 29.62 41.78
C ALA A 14 -37.38 29.83 40.74
N ILE A 15 -36.26 30.45 41.12
CA ILE A 15 -35.10 30.63 40.23
C ILE A 15 -34.45 29.27 39.91
N LEU A 16 -34.29 28.39 40.91
CA LEU A 16 -33.73 27.05 40.70
C LEU A 16 -34.63 26.21 39.77
N ALA A 17 -35.95 26.27 39.95
CA ALA A 17 -36.92 25.57 39.09
C ALA A 17 -36.92 26.12 37.65
N PHE A 18 -36.78 27.44 37.49
CA PHE A 18 -36.69 28.07 36.17
C PHE A 18 -35.38 27.71 35.45
N VAL A 19 -34.25 27.70 36.16
CA VAL A 19 -32.95 27.28 35.59
C VAL A 19 -32.98 25.79 35.24
N LEU A 20 -33.57 24.93 36.07
CA LEU A 20 -33.74 23.51 35.75
C LEU A 20 -34.66 23.29 34.54
N CYS A 21 -35.78 24.00 34.46
CA CYS A 21 -36.66 23.92 33.29
C CYS A 21 -35.98 24.45 32.02
N PHE A 22 -35.21 25.53 32.13
CA PHE A 22 -34.47 26.09 31.01
C PHE A 22 -33.37 25.14 30.54
N VAL A 23 -32.59 24.54 31.46
CA VAL A 23 -31.58 23.52 31.12
C VAL A 23 -32.23 22.30 30.48
N LEU A 24 -33.37 21.81 30.98
CA LEU A 24 -34.08 20.65 30.42
C LEU A 24 -34.70 20.95 29.03
N LEU A 25 -35.28 22.13 28.83
CA LEU A 25 -35.82 22.55 27.54
C LEU A 25 -34.71 22.81 26.51
N PHE A 26 -33.60 23.42 26.92
CA PHE A 26 -32.48 23.72 26.03
C PHE A 26 -31.64 22.47 25.71
N SER A 27 -31.50 21.53 26.65
CA SER A 27 -30.92 20.21 26.35
C SER A 27 -31.84 19.36 25.47
N GLY A 28 -33.17 19.46 25.61
CA GLY A 28 -34.11 18.85 24.66
C GLY A 28 -34.08 19.44 23.24
N LEU A 29 -33.67 20.71 23.09
CA LEU A 29 -33.49 21.37 21.79
C LEU A 29 -32.11 21.09 21.18
N LEU A 30 -31.05 20.98 21.98
CA LEU A 30 -29.69 20.63 21.53
C LEU A 30 -29.50 19.13 21.25
N LEU A 31 -30.33 18.27 21.85
CA LEU A 31 -30.32 16.81 21.63
C LEU A 31 -31.31 16.35 20.54
N ARG A 32 -31.97 17.29 19.84
CA ARG A 32 -32.97 16.96 18.82
C ARG A 32 -32.38 16.28 17.58
N ASP A 33 -31.07 16.37 17.38
CA ASP A 33 -30.30 15.68 16.33
C ASP A 33 -29.41 14.54 16.86
N TYR A 34 -29.54 14.15 18.13
CA TYR A 34 -28.93 12.91 18.60
C TYR A 34 -29.91 11.77 18.34
N ASP A 35 -29.78 11.12 17.20
CA ASP A 35 -30.55 9.92 16.85
C ASP A 35 -30.40 8.88 17.96
N ASP A 36 -31.43 8.74 18.80
CA ASP A 36 -31.52 7.68 19.81
C ASP A 36 -31.59 6.33 19.06
N PRO A 37 -30.55 5.48 19.15
CA PRO A 37 -30.53 4.18 18.48
C PRO A 37 -31.72 3.30 18.89
N LEU A 38 -32.22 3.50 20.12
CA LEU A 38 -33.36 2.76 20.66
C LEU A 38 -34.70 3.26 20.10
N ALA A 39 -34.80 4.54 19.74
CA ALA A 39 -35.99 5.09 19.09
C ALA A 39 -36.12 4.60 17.63
N GLN A 40 -34.99 4.40 16.94
CA GLN A 40 -34.95 3.80 15.61
C GLN A 40 -35.31 2.30 15.65
N LEU A 41 -34.83 1.59 16.67
CA LEU A 41 -35.22 0.21 16.98
C LEU A 41 -36.71 0.09 17.33
N ARG A 42 -37.28 1.02 18.11
CA ARG A 42 -38.72 1.01 18.43
C ARG A 42 -39.63 1.34 17.25
N ARG A 43 -39.19 2.22 16.34
CA ARG A 43 -39.92 2.52 15.10
C ARG A 43 -39.91 1.33 14.14
N THR A 44 -38.76 0.72 13.91
CA THR A 44 -38.66 -0.52 13.14
C THR A 44 -39.37 -1.69 13.83
N ALA A 45 -39.50 -1.63 15.17
CA ALA A 45 -40.21 -2.63 15.94
C ALA A 45 -41.72 -2.67 15.71
N GLY A 46 -42.34 -1.49 15.62
CA GLY A 46 -43.78 -1.33 15.48
C GLY A 46 -44.32 -1.68 14.09
N GLU A 47 -43.47 -1.68 13.07
CA GLU A 47 -43.85 -1.90 11.67
C GLU A 47 -43.83 -3.37 11.23
N GLY A 48 -43.61 -4.33 12.13
CA GLY A 48 -43.59 -5.76 11.78
C GLY A 48 -42.44 -6.17 10.84
N ARG A 49 -41.46 -5.28 10.66
CA ARG A 49 -40.30 -5.44 9.76
C ARG A 49 -39.23 -6.40 10.28
N TRP A 50 -39.36 -6.90 11.51
CA TRP A 50 -38.47 -7.91 12.08
C TRP A 50 -38.40 -9.20 11.26
N LYS A 51 -39.48 -9.59 10.58
CA LYS A 51 -39.47 -10.78 9.70
C LYS A 51 -38.50 -10.62 8.52
N GLN A 52 -38.18 -9.39 8.12
CA GLN A 52 -37.14 -9.09 7.13
C GLN A 52 -35.73 -9.20 7.71
N PHE A 53 -35.54 -9.09 9.02
CA PHE A 53 -34.23 -9.28 9.68
C PHE A 53 -33.89 -10.75 9.92
N PHE A 54 -34.87 -11.57 10.25
CA PHE A 54 -34.65 -13.01 10.52
C PHE A 54 -34.76 -13.91 9.27
N GLY A 55 -35.13 -13.34 8.11
CA GLY A 55 -35.25 -14.05 6.84
C GLY A 55 -34.43 -13.45 5.69
N SER A 56 -33.54 -12.50 5.96
CA SER A 56 -32.63 -11.92 4.96
C SER A 56 -31.23 -12.52 5.08
N PRO A 57 -30.52 -12.81 3.96
CA PRO A 57 -29.11 -13.20 3.96
C PRO A 57 -28.16 -12.22 4.68
N ARG A 58 -28.65 -11.03 5.07
CA ARG A 58 -27.91 -9.97 5.77
C ARG A 58 -27.36 -10.34 7.15
N ALA A 59 -27.71 -11.48 7.74
CA ALA A 59 -27.20 -11.87 9.06
C ALA A 59 -25.69 -12.20 9.10
N THR A 60 -25.02 -12.31 7.95
CA THR A 60 -23.61 -12.74 7.85
C THR A 60 -22.70 -11.78 7.09
N CYS A 61 -23.05 -10.49 7.00
CA CYS A 61 -22.24 -9.52 6.26
C CYS A 61 -21.49 -8.57 7.21
N GLY A 62 -20.16 -8.51 7.07
CA GLY A 62 -19.26 -7.64 7.81
C GLY A 62 -17.94 -8.34 8.13
N ILE A 63 -17.06 -7.66 8.87
CA ILE A 63 -15.84 -8.26 9.41
C ILE A 63 -16.22 -9.43 10.33
N SER A 64 -15.50 -10.54 10.25
CA SER A 64 -15.84 -11.73 11.05
C SER A 64 -15.80 -11.41 12.56
N PRO A 65 -16.68 -12.04 13.36
CA PRO A 65 -16.65 -11.88 14.81
C PRO A 65 -15.29 -12.23 15.43
N SER A 66 -14.60 -13.25 14.90
CA SER A 66 -13.26 -13.64 15.37
C SER A 66 -12.21 -12.56 15.16
N LEU A 67 -12.24 -11.87 14.03
CA LEU A 67 -11.32 -10.76 13.76
C LEU A 67 -11.67 -9.52 14.60
N LEU A 68 -12.96 -9.26 14.81
CA LEU A 68 -13.42 -8.18 15.67
C LEU A 68 -13.06 -8.41 17.15
N ASP A 69 -13.12 -9.65 17.63
CA ASP A 69 -12.70 -10.03 18.98
C ASP A 69 -11.18 -9.86 19.15
N GLU A 70 -10.39 -10.30 18.17
CA GLU A 70 -8.92 -10.21 18.24
C GLU A 70 -8.40 -8.78 18.12
N PHE A 71 -8.91 -7.99 17.18
CA PHE A 71 -8.34 -6.68 16.84
C PHE A 71 -9.21 -5.50 17.22
N GLY A 72 -10.51 -5.68 17.44
CA GLY A 72 -11.44 -4.59 17.72
C GLY A 72 -11.74 -3.71 16.50
N LEU A 73 -12.98 -3.21 16.42
CA LEU A 73 -13.47 -2.41 15.30
C LEU A 73 -12.67 -1.12 15.06
N HIS A 74 -12.17 -0.48 16.13
CA HIS A 74 -11.40 0.76 16.00
C HIS A 74 -10.10 0.57 15.22
N ASN A 75 -9.42 -0.57 15.36
CA ASN A 75 -8.18 -0.82 14.63
C ASN A 75 -8.45 -1.03 13.13
N PHE A 76 -9.56 -1.67 12.77
CA PHE A 76 -10.00 -1.76 11.37
C PHE A 76 -10.26 -0.37 10.79
N ARG A 77 -11.05 0.47 11.48
CA ARG A 77 -11.35 1.83 11.04
C ARG A 77 -10.10 2.71 10.93
N LEU A 78 -9.21 2.66 11.91
CA LEU A 78 -7.95 3.42 11.87
C LEU A 78 -7.03 2.95 10.75
N SER A 79 -7.07 1.66 10.40
CA SER A 79 -6.22 1.11 9.36
C SER A 79 -6.72 1.47 7.96
N GLN A 80 -8.00 1.78 7.79
CA GLN A 80 -8.58 2.29 6.54
C GLN A 80 -8.28 3.78 6.38
N VAL A 81 -7.08 4.12 5.91
CA VAL A 81 -6.64 5.52 5.70
C VAL A 81 -7.46 6.19 4.62
N HIS A 82 -7.75 5.45 3.56
CA HIS A 82 -8.68 5.84 2.51
C HIS A 82 -9.40 4.60 2.02
N VAL A 83 -10.71 4.68 1.86
CA VAL A 83 -11.54 3.55 1.41
C VAL A 83 -11.96 3.72 -0.05
N GLY A 84 -12.20 4.97 -0.46
CA GLY A 84 -12.70 5.32 -1.79
C GLY A 84 -14.14 4.86 -2.01
N SER A 85 -14.56 4.85 -3.27
CA SER A 85 -15.84 4.29 -3.71
C SER A 85 -15.89 2.76 -3.60
N GLY A 86 -14.73 2.11 -3.60
CA GLY A 86 -14.60 0.66 -3.66
C GLY A 86 -14.89 0.06 -5.04
N TYR A 87 -15.22 0.87 -6.06
CA TYR A 87 -15.75 0.41 -7.35
C TYR A 87 -14.94 -0.72 -8.00
N ARG A 88 -13.62 -0.54 -8.15
CA ARG A 88 -12.75 -1.56 -8.78
C ARG A 88 -12.61 -2.81 -7.91
N THR A 89 -12.51 -2.65 -6.60
CA THR A 89 -12.45 -3.76 -5.63
C THR A 89 -13.74 -4.58 -5.65
N GLN A 90 -14.89 -3.91 -5.60
CA GLN A 90 -16.22 -4.52 -5.68
C GLN A 90 -16.38 -5.32 -6.97
N ARG A 91 -15.99 -4.75 -8.13
CA ARG A 91 -16.01 -5.48 -9.41
C ARG A 91 -15.12 -6.71 -9.41
N PHE A 92 -13.94 -6.66 -8.78
CA PHE A 92 -13.08 -7.84 -8.62
C PHE A 92 -13.77 -8.92 -7.77
N LEU A 93 -14.41 -8.55 -6.66
CA LEU A 93 -15.14 -9.47 -5.79
C LEU A 93 -16.39 -10.05 -6.48
N GLU A 94 -17.10 -9.27 -7.29
CA GLU A 94 -18.22 -9.76 -8.12
C GLU A 94 -17.76 -10.83 -9.13
N ARG A 95 -16.60 -10.63 -9.77
CA ARG A 95 -16.02 -11.62 -10.68
C ARG A 95 -15.59 -12.88 -9.93
N ALA A 96 -15.07 -12.74 -8.71
CA ALA A 96 -14.75 -13.87 -7.86
C ALA A 96 -16.01 -14.66 -7.46
N GLN A 97 -17.09 -13.96 -7.10
CA GLN A 97 -18.40 -14.56 -6.81
C GLN A 97 -18.96 -15.36 -8.01
N LYS A 98 -18.65 -14.94 -9.24
CA LYS A 98 -19.01 -15.64 -10.48
C LYS A 98 -18.13 -16.87 -10.80
N GLY A 99 -17.10 -17.14 -9.98
CA GLY A 99 -16.19 -18.26 -10.20
C GLY A 99 -15.20 -18.05 -11.34
N GLU A 100 -14.87 -16.80 -11.67
CA GLU A 100 -13.91 -16.51 -12.72
C GLU A 100 -12.47 -16.91 -12.33
N LYS A 101 -11.61 -17.04 -13.34
CA LYS A 101 -10.15 -17.14 -13.15
C LYS A 101 -9.58 -15.75 -12.94
N LEU A 102 -8.98 -15.51 -11.79
CA LEU A 102 -8.52 -14.19 -11.36
C LEU A 102 -7.04 -14.22 -11.00
N ARG A 103 -6.33 -13.16 -11.39
CA ARG A 103 -4.90 -12.99 -11.14
C ARG A 103 -4.64 -11.87 -10.16
N VAL A 104 -3.92 -12.19 -9.09
CA VAL A 104 -3.58 -11.27 -8.02
C VAL A 104 -2.08 -11.00 -8.06
N GLY A 105 -1.70 -9.74 -8.26
CA GLY A 105 -0.31 -9.29 -8.25
C GLY A 105 0.08 -8.64 -6.93
N LEU A 106 1.33 -8.82 -6.51
CA LEU A 106 1.94 -8.07 -5.42
C LEU A 106 3.17 -7.31 -5.92
N ILE A 107 3.16 -6.00 -5.75
CA ILE A 107 4.34 -5.14 -5.88
C ILE A 107 4.77 -4.75 -4.46
N GLY A 108 5.99 -5.09 -4.06
CA GLY A 108 6.41 -4.80 -2.71
C GLY A 108 7.90 -4.91 -2.45
N GLY A 109 8.28 -4.57 -1.22
CA GLY A 109 9.65 -4.55 -0.75
C GLY A 109 10.13 -5.81 -0.05
N SER A 110 11.09 -5.64 0.87
CA SER A 110 11.60 -6.73 1.70
C SER A 110 10.59 -7.23 2.72
N VAL A 111 9.67 -6.36 3.19
CA VAL A 111 8.58 -6.77 4.10
C VAL A 111 7.68 -7.79 3.41
N SER A 112 7.24 -7.51 2.18
CA SER A 112 6.49 -8.47 1.35
C SER A 112 7.18 -9.82 1.09
N LEU A 113 8.51 -9.91 1.28
CA LEU A 113 9.30 -11.15 1.20
C LEU A 113 9.54 -11.82 2.58
N GLY A 114 8.87 -11.34 3.62
CA GLY A 114 9.00 -11.84 4.99
C GLY A 114 10.37 -11.58 5.61
N HIS A 115 11.06 -10.51 5.21
CA HIS A 115 12.31 -10.10 5.85
C HIS A 115 12.04 -9.63 7.29
N GLY A 116 12.97 -9.88 8.20
CA GLY A 116 12.90 -9.35 9.56
C GLY A 116 13.82 -10.06 10.55
N THR A 117 13.40 -10.13 11.81
CA THR A 117 14.10 -10.91 12.83
C THR A 117 13.47 -12.29 12.98
N ASP A 118 14.30 -13.32 12.90
CA ASP A 118 13.91 -14.69 13.19
C ASP A 118 13.41 -14.81 14.65
N PRO A 119 12.16 -15.23 14.88
CA PRO A 119 11.60 -15.28 16.23
C PRO A 119 12.22 -16.40 17.09
N ILE A 120 12.80 -17.43 16.48
CA ILE A 120 13.39 -18.58 17.17
C ILE A 120 14.85 -18.28 17.52
N THR A 121 15.64 -17.81 16.54
CA THR A 121 17.09 -17.61 16.73
C THR A 121 17.47 -16.20 17.15
N GLY A 122 16.55 -15.23 17.04
CA GLY A 122 16.84 -13.80 17.25
C GLY A 122 17.73 -13.18 16.16
N GLN A 123 18.02 -13.92 15.08
CA GLN A 123 18.84 -13.42 13.98
C GLN A 123 18.09 -12.31 13.24
N ARG A 124 18.63 -11.09 13.30
CA ARG A 124 18.09 -9.91 12.60
C ARG A 124 18.45 -9.90 11.11
N ASN A 125 17.71 -9.12 10.33
CA ASN A 125 17.93 -8.91 8.89
C ASN A 125 17.94 -10.21 8.07
N LYS A 126 17.08 -11.15 8.44
CA LYS A 126 16.94 -12.45 7.78
C LYS A 126 15.77 -12.40 6.80
N TYR A 127 16.02 -12.82 5.57
CA TYR A 127 14.96 -13.08 4.58
C TYR A 127 14.19 -14.35 4.96
N GLY A 128 12.86 -14.33 4.82
CA GLY A 128 12.02 -15.42 5.30
C GLY A 128 12.04 -15.60 6.82
N ALA A 129 12.37 -14.54 7.57
CA ALA A 129 12.19 -14.51 9.02
C ALA A 129 10.72 -14.70 9.41
N VAL A 130 9.81 -14.15 8.59
CA VAL A 130 8.38 -14.44 8.66
C VAL A 130 8.09 -15.64 7.76
N PRO A 131 7.60 -16.76 8.31
CA PRO A 131 7.21 -17.93 7.51
C PRO A 131 6.25 -17.55 6.39
N VAL A 132 6.39 -18.19 5.22
CA VAL A 132 5.61 -17.83 4.02
C VAL A 132 4.12 -17.75 4.31
N GLN A 133 3.57 -18.78 4.96
CA GLN A 133 2.15 -18.89 5.31
C GLN A 133 1.65 -17.83 6.31
N GLU A 134 2.55 -17.13 6.98
CA GLU A 134 2.28 -16.06 7.95
C GLU A 134 2.49 -14.66 7.35
N GLN A 135 3.00 -14.57 6.12
CA GLN A 135 3.13 -13.29 5.45
C GLN A 135 1.74 -12.73 5.15
N TRP A 136 1.53 -11.45 5.47
CA TRP A 136 0.27 -10.74 5.31
C TRP A 136 -0.49 -11.05 4.02
N HIS A 137 0.19 -11.15 2.86
CA HIS A 137 -0.45 -11.42 1.57
C HIS A 137 -0.97 -12.85 1.46
N GLN A 138 -0.33 -13.83 2.08
CA GLN A 138 -0.81 -15.22 2.12
C GLN A 138 -2.07 -15.34 3.00
N LEU A 139 -2.21 -14.49 4.02
CA LEU A 139 -3.45 -14.43 4.81
C LEU A 139 -4.61 -13.90 3.96
N VAL A 140 -4.34 -12.90 3.12
CA VAL A 140 -5.33 -12.34 2.20
C VAL A 140 -5.70 -13.33 1.10
N MET A 141 -4.72 -14.00 0.48
CA MET A 141 -4.98 -15.01 -0.55
C MET A 141 -5.81 -16.17 -0.01
N ARG A 142 -5.49 -16.65 1.19
CA ARG A 142 -6.29 -17.70 1.85
C ARG A 142 -7.73 -17.27 2.07
N TYR A 143 -7.96 -16.04 2.54
CA TYR A 143 -9.32 -15.51 2.66
C TYR A 143 -10.04 -15.49 1.30
N LEU A 144 -9.38 -15.05 0.22
CA LEU A 144 -9.99 -15.05 -1.11
C LEU A 144 -10.38 -16.46 -1.57
N GLU A 145 -9.49 -17.43 -1.41
CA GLU A 145 -9.74 -18.84 -1.76
C GLU A 145 -10.87 -19.46 -0.92
N GLU A 146 -10.91 -19.17 0.38
CA GLU A 146 -11.95 -19.66 1.30
C GLU A 146 -13.31 -18.97 1.04
N ALA A 147 -13.30 -17.65 0.75
CA ALA A 147 -14.51 -16.86 0.55
C ALA A 147 -15.16 -17.11 -0.82
N PHE A 148 -14.37 -17.49 -1.82
CA PHE A 148 -14.81 -17.72 -3.21
C PHE A 148 -14.31 -19.07 -3.74
N PRO A 149 -14.80 -20.20 -3.19
CA PRO A 149 -14.29 -21.54 -3.50
C PRO A 149 -14.53 -21.99 -4.95
N THR A 150 -15.38 -21.28 -5.70
CA THR A 150 -15.65 -21.52 -7.11
C THR A 150 -14.72 -20.75 -8.05
N ALA A 151 -13.98 -19.74 -7.55
CA ALA A 151 -13.02 -18.98 -8.34
C ALA A 151 -11.65 -19.66 -8.34
N GLU A 152 -10.88 -19.45 -9.41
CA GLU A 152 -9.48 -19.88 -9.50
C GLU A 152 -8.57 -18.67 -9.34
N PHE A 153 -7.78 -18.63 -8.27
CA PHE A 153 -6.84 -17.54 -8.02
C PHE A 153 -5.41 -17.91 -8.42
N HIS A 154 -4.76 -17.05 -9.19
CA HIS A 154 -3.34 -17.13 -9.49
C HIS A 154 -2.61 -15.96 -8.86
N PHE A 155 -1.79 -16.24 -7.85
CA PHE A 155 -0.98 -15.22 -7.18
C PHE A 155 0.39 -15.07 -7.82
N ARG A 156 0.81 -13.82 -8.07
CA ARG A 156 2.14 -13.47 -8.60
C ARG A 156 2.82 -12.50 -7.64
N ASN A 157 3.81 -13.01 -6.90
CA ASN A 157 4.61 -12.18 -6.02
C ASN A 157 5.75 -11.50 -6.80
N GLY A 158 5.55 -10.23 -7.15
CA GLY A 158 6.54 -9.39 -7.80
C GLY A 158 7.41 -8.60 -6.82
N ALA A 159 7.40 -8.91 -5.52
CA ALA A 159 8.17 -8.17 -4.54
C ALA A 159 9.68 -8.28 -4.76
N LYS A 160 10.38 -7.16 -4.62
CA LYS A 160 11.84 -7.06 -4.77
C LYS A 160 12.42 -6.28 -3.61
N ALA A 161 13.21 -6.95 -2.78
CA ALA A 161 13.81 -6.34 -1.58
C ALA A 161 14.56 -5.04 -1.90
N ALA A 162 14.58 -4.07 -0.98
CA ALA A 162 15.36 -2.83 -1.12
C ALA A 162 15.21 -2.15 -2.51
N THR A 163 13.98 -2.09 -2.99
CA THR A 163 13.58 -1.52 -4.28
C THR A 163 12.36 -0.64 -4.07
N ASP A 164 12.29 0.49 -4.75
CA ASP A 164 11.23 1.50 -4.62
C ASP A 164 10.48 1.67 -5.95
N SER A 165 9.49 2.56 -5.98
CA SER A 165 8.66 2.84 -7.15
C SER A 165 9.46 3.33 -8.36
N SER A 166 10.65 3.92 -8.18
CA SER A 166 11.50 4.34 -9.29
C SER A 166 12.02 3.17 -10.14
N PHE A 167 12.03 1.96 -9.58
CA PHE A 167 12.25 0.74 -10.35
C PHE A 167 10.92 0.16 -10.88
N PHE A 168 9.91 0.09 -10.02
CA PHE A 168 8.66 -0.59 -10.38
C PHE A 168 7.89 0.14 -11.48
N GLU A 169 7.95 1.47 -11.57
CA GLU A 169 7.32 2.25 -12.65
C GLU A 169 7.78 1.79 -14.05
N TRP A 170 8.95 1.16 -14.14
CA TRP A 170 9.50 0.60 -15.38
C TRP A 170 9.35 -0.92 -15.48
N CYS A 171 9.44 -1.63 -14.36
CA CYS A 171 9.69 -3.09 -14.37
C CYS A 171 8.58 -3.95 -13.77
N TRP A 172 7.45 -3.38 -13.35
CA TRP A 172 6.38 -4.18 -12.75
C TRP A 172 5.83 -5.27 -13.71
N THR A 173 5.79 -5.01 -15.02
CA THR A 173 5.22 -5.93 -16.02
C THR A 173 5.96 -7.25 -16.12
N SER A 174 7.29 -7.24 -16.00
CA SER A 174 8.10 -8.47 -16.01
C SER A 174 7.93 -9.31 -14.74
N LEU A 175 7.31 -8.75 -13.69
CA LEU A 175 7.21 -9.39 -12.38
C LEU A 175 5.83 -9.99 -12.14
N ILE A 176 4.76 -9.26 -12.52
CA ILE A 176 3.39 -9.70 -12.29
C ILE A 176 2.56 -9.87 -13.56
N GLY A 177 3.10 -9.57 -14.75
CA GLY A 177 2.36 -9.59 -16.02
C GLY A 177 1.31 -8.49 -16.13
N THR A 178 0.74 -8.28 -17.31
CA THR A 178 -0.28 -7.22 -17.55
C THR A 178 -1.72 -7.73 -17.40
N ASP A 179 -1.90 -9.04 -17.32
CA ASP A 179 -3.17 -9.73 -17.15
C ASP A 179 -3.50 -9.87 -15.65
N VAL A 180 -3.57 -8.77 -14.92
CA VAL A 180 -3.88 -8.76 -13.47
C VAL A 180 -5.26 -8.17 -13.22
N ASP A 181 -5.95 -8.68 -12.19
CA ASP A 181 -7.31 -8.26 -11.80
C ASP A 181 -7.34 -7.53 -10.45
N LEU A 182 -6.40 -7.85 -9.57
CA LEU A 182 -6.14 -7.18 -8.30
C LEU A 182 -4.64 -7.02 -8.11
N VAL A 183 -4.19 -5.83 -7.69
CA VAL A 183 -2.78 -5.56 -7.39
C VAL A 183 -2.65 -4.90 -6.02
N PHE A 184 -1.84 -5.50 -5.15
CA PHE A 184 -1.40 -4.86 -3.92
C PHE A 184 -0.08 -4.12 -4.12
N ILE A 185 0.04 -2.91 -3.57
CA ILE A 185 1.28 -2.14 -3.57
C ILE A 185 1.72 -1.87 -2.13
N GLU A 186 2.85 -2.46 -1.72
CA GLU A 186 3.46 -2.33 -0.39
C GLU A 186 4.85 -1.70 -0.50
N LEU A 187 4.90 -0.38 -0.58
CA LEU A 187 6.14 0.40 -0.76
C LEU A 187 6.29 1.55 0.25
N ALA A 188 5.42 1.64 1.26
CA ALA A 188 5.43 2.72 2.26
C ALA A 188 6.78 2.90 2.96
N VAL A 189 7.52 1.81 3.20
CA VAL A 189 8.86 1.82 3.85
C VAL A 189 10.03 1.79 2.86
N ASN A 190 9.74 1.77 1.57
CA ASN A 190 10.72 1.68 0.48
C ASN A 190 10.94 3.03 -0.19
N ASP A 191 9.86 3.67 -0.60
CA ASP A 191 9.87 4.95 -1.29
C ASP A 191 10.32 6.08 -0.33
N ASP A 192 11.17 6.97 -0.83
CA ASP A 192 11.50 8.23 -0.13
C ASP A 192 10.36 9.23 -0.34
N PRO A 193 9.70 9.71 0.74
CA PRO A 193 8.56 10.62 0.66
C PRO A 193 8.87 11.95 -0.06
N ASN A 194 10.14 12.32 -0.17
CA ASN A 194 10.54 13.59 -0.79
C ASN A 194 10.79 13.48 -2.30
N THR A 195 11.15 12.29 -2.79
CA THR A 195 11.67 12.13 -4.16
C THR A 195 10.86 11.16 -5.00
N SER A 196 10.07 10.27 -4.37
CA SER A 196 9.43 9.16 -5.09
C SER A 196 8.06 9.49 -5.66
N PHE A 197 7.45 10.63 -5.31
CA PHE A 197 6.06 10.96 -5.66
C PHE A 197 5.71 10.69 -7.13
N SER A 198 6.52 11.19 -8.07
CA SER A 198 6.27 11.01 -9.50
C SER A 198 6.37 9.54 -9.92
N SER A 199 7.32 8.77 -9.38
CA SER A 199 7.44 7.35 -9.67
C SER A 199 6.31 6.53 -9.04
N SER A 200 5.87 6.87 -7.83
CA SER A 200 4.71 6.25 -7.18
C SER A 200 3.43 6.49 -7.99
N GLU A 201 3.24 7.72 -8.49
CA GLU A 201 2.10 8.09 -9.32
C GLU A 201 2.15 7.43 -10.71
N ASN A 202 3.31 7.42 -11.37
CA ASN A 202 3.50 6.75 -12.67
C ASN A 202 3.20 5.25 -12.57
N LEU A 203 3.72 4.58 -11.52
CA LEU A 203 3.44 3.19 -11.24
C LEU A 203 1.94 2.95 -11.11
N LEU A 204 1.26 3.71 -10.23
CA LEU A 204 -0.17 3.58 -9.99
C LEU A 204 -0.98 3.76 -11.28
N ARG A 205 -0.74 4.85 -12.00
CA ARG A 205 -1.44 5.15 -13.26
C ARG A 205 -1.26 4.02 -14.28
N SER A 206 -0.03 3.51 -14.44
CA SER A 206 0.25 2.45 -15.41
C SER A 206 -0.50 1.14 -15.11
N LEU A 207 -0.79 0.85 -13.83
CA LEU A 207 -1.61 -0.28 -13.42
C LEU A 207 -3.09 -0.01 -13.65
N LEU A 208 -3.58 1.18 -13.26
CA LEU A 208 -4.99 1.52 -13.38
C LEU A 208 -5.46 1.63 -14.84
N GLN A 209 -4.54 1.93 -15.77
CA GLN A 209 -4.79 2.09 -17.20
C GLN A 209 -4.69 0.79 -18.01
N LEU A 210 -4.45 -0.36 -17.37
CA LEU A 210 -4.54 -1.66 -18.06
C LEU A 210 -5.96 -1.92 -18.56
N ASP A 211 -6.06 -2.70 -19.64
CA ASP A 211 -7.35 -3.07 -20.24
C ASP A 211 -8.25 -3.85 -19.27
N SER A 212 -7.66 -4.65 -18.37
CA SER A 212 -8.38 -5.34 -17.28
C SER A 212 -8.89 -4.39 -16.19
N GLN A 213 -8.42 -3.13 -16.20
CA GLN A 213 -8.72 -2.08 -15.24
C GLN A 213 -8.59 -2.54 -13.77
N PRO A 214 -7.52 -3.23 -13.35
CA PRO A 214 -7.48 -3.96 -12.08
C PRO A 214 -7.88 -3.12 -10.87
N ALA A 215 -8.40 -3.78 -9.84
CA ALA A 215 -8.41 -3.21 -8.50
C ALA A 215 -6.97 -3.00 -8.05
N VAL A 216 -6.66 -1.84 -7.47
CA VAL A 216 -5.36 -1.58 -6.84
C VAL A 216 -5.62 -1.21 -5.38
N VAL A 217 -4.84 -1.78 -4.47
CA VAL A 217 -4.93 -1.48 -3.04
C VAL A 217 -3.55 -1.15 -2.51
N TYR A 218 -3.37 0.05 -1.94
CA TYR A 218 -2.18 0.35 -1.16
C TYR A 218 -2.25 -0.39 0.17
N VAL A 219 -1.18 -1.13 0.49
CA VAL A 219 -1.05 -1.88 1.74
C VAL A 219 0.21 -1.40 2.43
N ASP A 220 0.06 -0.68 3.53
CA ASP A 220 1.16 0.02 4.15
C ASP A 220 1.53 -0.59 5.50
N THR A 221 2.72 -1.18 5.53
CA THR A 221 3.45 -1.33 6.78
C THR A 221 4.07 0.02 7.19
N PHE A 222 4.77 0.04 8.32
CA PHE A 222 5.55 1.20 8.73
C PHE A 222 6.86 0.76 9.39
N SER A 223 7.80 1.69 9.44
CA SER A 223 9.08 1.51 10.11
C SER A 223 9.27 2.59 11.18
N LEU A 224 9.91 2.21 12.27
CA LEU A 224 10.41 3.12 13.31
C LEU A 224 11.82 3.64 12.98
N TYR A 225 12.41 3.16 11.89
CA TYR A 225 13.75 3.47 11.40
C TYR A 225 13.67 3.87 9.91
N ASN A 226 13.08 5.05 9.62
CA ASN A 226 13.16 5.60 8.27
C ASN A 226 14.40 6.47 8.13
N THR A 227 15.35 6.03 7.30
CA THR A 227 16.52 6.82 6.91
C THR A 227 16.61 6.82 5.39
N PHE A 228 16.38 7.98 4.78
CA PHE A 228 16.47 8.17 3.33
C PHE A 228 17.71 9.01 3.00
N ALA A 229 18.56 8.51 2.10
CA ALA A 229 19.73 9.21 1.54
C ALA A 229 20.63 9.99 2.54
N GLY A 230 20.83 9.48 3.77
CA GLY A 230 21.70 10.12 4.77
C GLY A 230 21.06 11.32 5.50
N LYS A 231 19.74 11.51 5.37
CA LYS A 231 18.97 12.47 6.18
C LYS A 231 18.74 11.93 7.60
N GLN A 232 18.39 12.82 8.52
CA GLN A 232 17.98 12.45 9.88
C GLN A 232 16.79 11.48 9.85
N GLN A 233 16.69 10.65 10.90
CA GLN A 233 15.55 9.76 11.09
C GLN A 233 14.25 10.55 11.14
N THR A 234 13.20 9.98 10.54
CA THR A 234 11.87 10.59 10.49
C THR A 234 10.78 9.54 10.64
N LEU A 235 9.59 9.97 11.06
CA LEU A 235 8.37 9.14 11.01
C LEU A 235 7.61 9.30 9.68
N LEU A 236 8.05 10.23 8.82
CA LEU A 236 7.56 10.33 7.45
C LEU A 236 7.89 9.06 6.68
N SER A 237 6.93 8.61 5.88
CA SER A 237 7.08 7.44 5.03
C SER A 237 6.35 7.68 3.71
N ALA A 238 6.54 6.80 2.74
CA ALA A 238 5.81 6.94 1.48
C ALA A 238 4.30 6.69 1.61
N GLN A 239 3.83 6.22 2.77
CA GLN A 239 2.42 6.29 3.12
C GLN A 239 1.86 7.70 2.90
N ASP A 240 2.64 8.74 3.20
CA ASP A 240 2.20 10.13 3.08
C ASP A 240 2.03 10.54 1.59
N ILE A 241 2.84 9.99 0.67
CA ILE A 241 2.62 10.10 -0.78
C ILE A 241 1.34 9.35 -1.16
N GLN A 242 1.24 8.09 -0.75
CA GLN A 242 0.11 7.21 -1.08
C GLN A 242 -1.21 7.80 -0.58
N SER A 243 -1.27 8.40 0.62
CA SER A 243 -2.46 9.09 1.15
C SER A 243 -2.86 10.32 0.36
N THR A 244 -1.93 10.91 -0.39
CA THR A 244 -2.24 11.99 -1.32
C THR A 244 -2.81 11.43 -2.63
N LEU A 245 -2.21 10.34 -3.16
CA LEU A 245 -2.64 9.71 -4.41
C LEU A 245 -3.99 8.97 -4.29
N SER A 246 -4.23 8.29 -3.17
CA SER A 246 -5.42 7.47 -2.91
C SER A 246 -6.74 8.17 -3.23
N PRO A 247 -7.07 9.35 -2.64
CA PRO A 247 -8.32 10.05 -2.95
C PRO A 247 -8.39 10.61 -4.37
N PHE A 248 -7.25 10.91 -5.00
CA PHE A 248 -7.23 11.47 -6.36
C PHE A 248 -7.47 10.39 -7.43
N TYR A 249 -7.01 9.17 -7.18
CA TYR A 249 -7.17 8.04 -8.10
C TYR A 249 -8.28 7.06 -7.69
N ASP A 250 -9.00 7.33 -6.60
CA ASP A 250 -10.00 6.44 -6.00
C ASP A 250 -9.45 5.04 -5.71
N VAL A 251 -8.36 5.01 -4.95
CA VAL A 251 -7.59 3.80 -4.63
C VAL A 251 -7.57 3.59 -3.12
N PRO A 252 -8.11 2.49 -2.59
CA PRO A 252 -8.10 2.20 -1.16
C PRO A 252 -6.67 2.07 -0.62
N GLN A 253 -6.48 2.54 0.61
CA GLN A 253 -5.24 2.48 1.36
C GLN A 253 -5.49 1.91 2.75
N ILE A 254 -4.91 0.73 2.98
CA ILE A 254 -4.98 0.00 4.24
C ILE A 254 -3.60 0.01 4.88
N SER A 255 -3.50 0.52 6.11
CA SER A 255 -2.21 0.81 6.74
C SER A 255 -2.19 0.37 8.20
N ALA A 256 -1.11 -0.28 8.63
CA ALA A 256 -0.89 -0.58 10.04
C ALA A 256 -0.49 0.66 10.88
N ARG A 257 0.07 1.70 10.23
CA ARG A 257 0.63 2.88 10.90
C ARG A 257 -0.36 3.59 11.84
N PRO A 258 -1.58 4.00 11.44
CA PRO A 258 -2.44 4.83 12.31
C PRO A 258 -2.95 4.07 13.54
N ALA A 259 -3.18 2.76 13.41
CA ALA A 259 -3.62 1.93 14.52
C ALA A 259 -2.49 1.68 15.55
N LEU A 260 -1.27 1.44 15.07
CA LEU A 260 -0.18 0.95 15.93
C LEU A 260 0.82 2.03 16.36
N LEU A 261 1.24 2.91 15.44
CA LEU A 261 2.33 3.87 15.71
C LEU A 261 1.99 4.87 16.83
N PRO A 262 0.80 5.50 16.89
CA PRO A 262 0.47 6.41 17.99
C PRO A 262 0.52 5.74 19.37
N ALA A 263 0.12 4.46 19.46
CA ALA A 263 0.23 3.70 20.70
C ALA A 263 1.69 3.45 21.07
N MET A 264 2.53 3.08 20.10
CA MET A 264 3.98 2.88 20.31
C MET A 264 4.73 4.16 20.69
N ILE A 265 4.30 5.33 20.21
CA ILE A 265 4.86 6.63 20.62
C ILE A 265 4.55 6.90 22.10
N ARG A 266 3.34 6.56 22.56
CA ARG A 266 2.96 6.71 23.97
C ARG A 266 3.67 5.70 24.87
N ASP A 267 3.82 4.46 24.39
CA ASP A 267 4.48 3.38 25.10
C ASP A 267 5.46 2.64 24.20
N HIS A 268 6.75 2.99 24.36
CA HIS A 268 7.83 2.41 23.58
C HIS A 268 8.05 0.92 23.85
N SER A 269 7.54 0.37 24.96
CA SER A 269 7.65 -1.06 25.26
C SER A 269 6.87 -1.90 24.24
N LEU A 270 5.82 -1.32 23.64
CA LEU A 270 5.01 -1.97 22.63
C LEU A 270 5.81 -2.34 21.39
N LYS A 271 6.89 -1.61 21.02
CA LYS A 271 7.62 -1.90 19.77
C LYS A 271 8.23 -3.30 19.71
N LYS A 272 8.61 -3.88 20.85
CA LYS A 272 9.36 -5.16 20.92
C LYS A 272 8.62 -6.31 20.24
N PRO A 273 7.36 -6.66 20.59
CA PRO A 273 6.63 -7.74 19.93
C PRO A 273 6.36 -7.50 18.43
N TRP A 274 6.30 -6.24 17.98
CA TRP A 274 5.97 -5.90 16.58
C TRP A 274 7.17 -5.91 15.64
N PHE A 275 8.40 -5.72 16.15
CA PHE A 275 9.60 -5.58 15.33
C PHE A 275 10.74 -6.52 15.72
N LEU A 276 10.72 -7.11 16.93
CA LEU A 276 11.76 -8.02 17.41
C LEU A 276 13.19 -7.46 17.24
N GLY A 277 13.35 -6.15 17.39
CA GLY A 277 14.64 -5.44 17.28
C GLY A 277 15.06 -5.04 15.85
N ASP A 278 14.35 -5.46 14.81
CA ASP A 278 14.49 -4.89 13.47
C ASP A 278 13.39 -3.83 13.27
N GLU A 279 13.73 -2.57 13.53
CA GLU A 279 12.76 -1.46 13.49
C GLU A 279 12.34 -1.04 12.06
N ARG A 280 12.79 -1.76 11.04
CA ARG A 280 12.35 -1.59 9.66
C ARG A 280 11.36 -2.65 9.22
N HIS A 281 11.57 -3.89 9.63
CA HIS A 281 10.79 -5.01 9.14
C HIS A 281 9.92 -5.60 10.25
N GLY A 282 8.60 -5.64 9.99
CA GLY A 282 7.63 -6.19 10.91
C GLY A 282 7.88 -7.65 11.25
N SER A 283 7.59 -8.04 12.49
CA SER A 283 7.51 -9.44 12.90
C SER A 283 6.29 -10.12 12.29
N THR A 284 6.18 -11.45 12.46
CA THR A 284 4.95 -12.21 12.19
C THR A 284 3.71 -11.50 12.76
N ARG A 285 3.80 -10.88 13.94
CA ARG A 285 2.67 -10.19 14.56
C ARG A 285 2.20 -9.01 13.74
N LEU A 286 3.13 -8.21 13.18
CA LEU A 286 2.78 -7.10 12.31
C LEU A 286 2.20 -7.60 10.98
N HIS A 287 2.74 -8.68 10.41
CA HIS A 287 2.18 -9.31 9.22
C HIS A 287 0.76 -9.83 9.44
N ARG A 288 0.49 -10.48 10.59
CA ARG A 288 -0.85 -10.94 10.96
C ARG A 288 -1.82 -9.77 11.05
N PHE A 289 -1.46 -8.72 11.79
CA PHE A 289 -2.28 -7.52 11.90
C PHE A 289 -2.58 -6.92 10.51
N LEU A 290 -1.55 -6.64 9.71
CA LEU A 290 -1.69 -6.02 8.40
C LEU A 290 -2.56 -6.87 7.46
N GLY A 291 -2.31 -8.17 7.40
CA GLY A 291 -3.11 -9.09 6.58
C GLY A 291 -4.57 -9.13 7.02
N SER A 292 -4.81 -9.18 8.34
CA SER A 292 -6.17 -9.12 8.90
C SER A 292 -6.89 -7.81 8.57
N MET A 293 -6.22 -6.66 8.60
CA MET A 293 -6.84 -5.38 8.23
C MET A 293 -7.26 -5.36 6.75
N VAL A 294 -6.43 -5.91 5.85
CA VAL A 294 -6.77 -6.04 4.43
C VAL A 294 -7.93 -7.01 4.23
N VAL A 295 -7.93 -8.16 4.93
CA VAL A 295 -9.07 -9.09 4.92
C VAL A 295 -10.36 -8.41 5.38
N GLY A 296 -10.32 -7.68 6.50
CA GLY A 296 -11.48 -6.94 7.00
C GLY A 296 -12.03 -5.93 5.99
N TYR A 297 -11.14 -5.18 5.33
CA TYR A 297 -11.53 -4.30 4.22
C TYR A 297 -12.24 -5.07 3.09
N LEU A 298 -11.69 -6.19 2.63
CA LEU A 298 -12.32 -7.00 1.57
C LEU A 298 -13.67 -7.62 2.01
N MET A 299 -13.82 -7.97 3.29
CA MET A 299 -15.10 -8.43 3.84
C MET A 299 -16.16 -7.33 3.81
N GLU A 300 -15.79 -6.10 4.16
CA GLU A 300 -16.71 -4.96 4.10
C GLU A 300 -17.07 -4.60 2.65
N GLU A 301 -16.09 -4.59 1.73
CA GLU A 301 -16.37 -4.33 0.31
C GLU A 301 -17.27 -5.39 -0.31
N ARG A 302 -17.11 -6.66 0.07
CA ARG A 302 -18.03 -7.72 -0.34
C ARG A 302 -19.47 -7.43 0.10
N CYS A 303 -19.65 -6.84 1.28
CA CYS A 303 -20.99 -6.45 1.74
C CYS A 303 -21.57 -5.29 0.95
N ARG A 304 -20.72 -4.34 0.58
CA ARG A 304 -21.14 -3.19 -0.23
C ARG A 304 -21.52 -3.59 -1.65
N VAL A 305 -20.91 -4.63 -2.21
CA VAL A 305 -21.33 -5.20 -3.51
C VAL A 305 -22.83 -5.49 -3.54
N GLU A 306 -23.36 -6.08 -2.47
CA GLU A 306 -24.77 -6.45 -2.36
C GLU A 306 -25.70 -5.23 -2.18
N GLU A 307 -25.15 -4.07 -1.79
CA GLU A 307 -25.87 -2.82 -1.55
C GLU A 307 -25.85 -1.85 -2.74
N LEU A 308 -25.14 -2.16 -3.83
CA LEU A 308 -25.00 -1.33 -5.04
C LEU A 308 -26.31 -1.04 -5.80
N ALA A 309 -27.45 -1.53 -5.31
CA ALA A 309 -28.79 -1.35 -5.91
C ALA A 309 -29.42 0.04 -5.70
N LEU A 310 -28.72 0.98 -5.06
CA LEU A 310 -29.20 2.36 -4.86
C LEU A 310 -28.41 3.31 -5.76
N GLU A 311 -28.77 3.34 -7.04
CA GLU A 311 -28.21 4.31 -7.99
C GLU A 311 -28.68 5.73 -7.63
N ALA A 312 -27.77 6.69 -7.64
CA ALA A 312 -28.15 8.10 -7.77
C ALA A 312 -28.87 8.24 -9.12
N GLY A 313 -30.06 8.85 -9.13
CA GLY A 313 -30.87 8.99 -10.35
C GLY A 313 -30.06 9.59 -11.50
N GLU A 314 -30.33 9.13 -12.73
CA GLU A 314 -29.76 9.73 -13.93
C GLU A 314 -30.22 11.20 -14.01
N GLY A 315 -29.27 12.13 -13.82
CA GLY A 315 -29.51 13.57 -13.85
C GLY A 315 -29.04 14.28 -12.57
N GLY A 316 -27.98 15.09 -12.70
CA GLY A 316 -27.41 15.91 -11.64
C GLY A 316 -25.94 16.28 -11.95
N ASP A 317 -25.32 17.07 -11.08
CA ASP A 317 -23.91 17.49 -11.20
C ASP A 317 -22.89 16.39 -10.86
N TRP A 318 -23.35 15.15 -10.62
CA TRP A 318 -22.54 14.04 -10.14
C TRP A 318 -22.09 13.09 -11.28
N PRO A 319 -20.86 12.57 -11.23
CA PRO A 319 -20.38 11.61 -12.22
C PRO A 319 -21.18 10.31 -12.16
N SER A 320 -21.42 9.72 -13.34
CA SER A 320 -22.10 8.43 -13.44
C SER A 320 -21.29 7.30 -12.82
N ARG A 321 -21.95 6.17 -12.51
CA ARG A 321 -21.26 4.95 -12.06
C ARG A 321 -20.17 4.50 -13.04
N ALA A 322 -20.37 4.72 -14.35
CA ALA A 322 -19.37 4.39 -15.37
C ALA A 322 -18.12 5.28 -15.31
N ALA A 323 -18.22 6.47 -14.71
CA ALA A 323 -17.08 7.34 -14.46
C ALA A 323 -16.31 6.96 -13.18
N LEU A 324 -16.91 6.16 -12.27
CA LEU A 324 -16.19 5.63 -11.11
C LEU A 324 -15.06 4.71 -11.57
N GLY A 325 -13.87 4.92 -11.03
CA GLY A 325 -12.67 4.20 -11.45
C GLY A 325 -12.03 4.69 -12.76
N ALA A 326 -12.55 5.74 -13.40
CA ALA A 326 -11.84 6.40 -14.50
C ALA A 326 -10.52 7.02 -13.98
N VAL A 327 -9.43 6.84 -14.72
CA VAL A 327 -8.13 7.40 -14.33
C VAL A 327 -8.08 8.88 -14.75
N PRO A 328 -7.85 9.83 -13.82
CA PRO A 328 -7.69 11.24 -14.17
C PRO A 328 -6.66 11.44 -15.27
N GLN A 329 -6.98 12.29 -16.25
CA GLN A 329 -6.10 12.52 -17.39
C GLN A 329 -4.79 13.19 -16.96
N VAL A 330 -4.87 14.23 -16.15
CA VAL A 330 -3.71 14.93 -15.56
C VAL A 330 -3.14 14.16 -14.37
N THR A 331 -1.85 14.37 -14.11
CA THR A 331 -1.19 13.97 -12.86
C THR A 331 -1.40 15.04 -11.79
N MET A 332 -1.21 14.69 -10.52
CA MET A 332 -1.47 15.57 -9.40
C MET A 332 -0.55 16.80 -9.34
N ARG A 333 0.65 16.71 -9.95
CA ARG A 333 1.61 17.83 -9.99
C ARG A 333 1.43 18.73 -11.21
N GLU A 334 0.50 18.43 -12.09
CA GLU A 334 0.22 19.21 -13.29
C GLU A 334 -0.83 20.29 -13.04
N ARG A 335 -0.92 21.21 -14.00
CA ARG A 335 -2.01 22.18 -14.05
C ARG A 335 -3.27 21.48 -14.56
N TRP A 336 -4.43 22.03 -14.20
CA TRP A 336 -5.70 21.63 -14.79
C TRP A 336 -5.68 21.89 -16.30
N ASN A 337 -5.43 20.84 -17.08
CA ASN A 337 -5.33 20.89 -18.53
C ASN A 337 -5.95 19.64 -19.17
N ALA A 338 -7.13 19.79 -19.76
CA ALA A 338 -7.86 18.71 -20.40
C ALA A 338 -7.21 18.20 -21.71
N THR A 339 -6.17 18.86 -22.21
CA THR A 339 -5.46 18.40 -23.43
C THR A 339 -4.16 17.65 -23.11
N GLU A 340 -3.82 17.47 -21.83
CA GLU A 340 -2.58 16.80 -21.45
C GLU A 340 -2.62 15.31 -21.82
N THR A 341 -1.58 14.80 -22.46
CA THR A 341 -1.52 13.39 -22.87
C THR A 341 -0.39 12.69 -22.16
N HIS A 342 -0.71 11.57 -21.52
CA HIS A 342 0.25 10.71 -20.83
C HIS A 342 0.41 9.39 -21.53
N ALA A 343 1.59 8.77 -21.38
CA ALA A 343 1.79 7.41 -21.85
C ALA A 343 0.89 6.45 -21.06
N THR A 344 0.01 5.73 -21.77
CA THR A 344 -0.94 4.80 -21.14
C THR A 344 -0.58 3.34 -21.31
N LYS A 345 0.36 3.04 -22.20
CA LYS A 345 0.82 1.68 -22.42
C LYS A 345 1.71 1.22 -21.26
N PRO A 346 1.58 -0.04 -20.83
CA PRO A 346 2.40 -0.58 -19.77
C PRO A 346 3.88 -0.61 -20.18
N PRO A 347 4.82 -0.43 -19.23
CA PRO A 347 6.24 -0.36 -19.51
C PRO A 347 6.79 -1.72 -19.93
N THR A 348 7.93 -1.72 -20.63
CA THR A 348 8.70 -2.94 -20.92
C THR A 348 10.02 -2.86 -20.19
N CYS A 349 10.38 -3.94 -19.50
CA CYS A 349 11.63 -4.00 -18.77
C CYS A 349 12.31 -5.35 -18.96
N VAL A 350 13.63 -5.28 -19.06
CA VAL A 350 14.54 -6.41 -19.01
C VAL A 350 15.53 -6.16 -17.88
N THR A 351 15.75 -7.17 -17.04
CA THR A 351 16.73 -7.10 -15.94
C THR A 351 17.71 -8.24 -16.04
N ALA A 352 18.86 -8.11 -15.38
CA ALA A 352 19.76 -9.26 -15.21
C ALA A 352 18.97 -10.47 -14.67
N GLY A 353 19.23 -11.66 -15.21
CA GLY A 353 18.49 -12.89 -14.90
C GLY A 353 17.08 -12.98 -15.50
N THR A 354 16.59 -11.93 -16.17
CA THR A 354 15.26 -11.90 -16.80
C THR A 354 15.30 -11.07 -18.07
N GLY A 355 15.67 -11.70 -19.18
CA GLY A 355 15.67 -11.10 -20.52
C GLY A 355 16.86 -10.20 -20.86
N LEU A 356 17.60 -9.65 -19.88
CA LEU A 356 18.79 -8.85 -20.17
C LEU A 356 19.98 -9.76 -20.45
N VAL A 357 20.37 -9.86 -21.73
CA VAL A 357 21.46 -10.72 -22.21
C VAL A 357 22.59 -9.85 -22.77
N PRO A 358 23.87 -10.13 -22.47
CA PRO A 358 24.99 -9.43 -23.08
C PRO A 358 24.99 -9.57 -24.60
N ALA A 359 25.26 -8.49 -25.33
CA ALA A 359 25.34 -8.47 -26.79
C ALA A 359 26.52 -9.29 -27.33
N ASN A 360 27.58 -9.45 -26.51
CA ASN A 360 28.76 -10.25 -26.82
C ASN A 360 29.07 -11.19 -25.64
N GLU A 361 29.81 -12.25 -25.91
CA GLU A 361 30.26 -13.19 -24.86
C GLU A 361 31.09 -12.43 -23.80
N PRO A 362 30.64 -12.39 -22.53
CA PRO A 362 31.34 -11.64 -21.50
C PRO A 362 32.60 -12.39 -21.06
N GLN A 363 33.79 -11.85 -21.33
CA GLN A 363 35.04 -12.51 -20.92
C GLN A 363 35.19 -12.60 -19.39
N ASP A 364 34.98 -11.48 -18.69
CA ASP A 364 35.21 -11.37 -17.25
C ASP A 364 33.94 -11.22 -16.41
N TRP A 365 32.77 -11.13 -17.06
CA TRP A 365 31.51 -10.88 -16.40
C TRP A 365 30.68 -12.16 -16.29
N LYS A 366 30.17 -12.43 -15.10
CA LYS A 366 29.32 -13.59 -14.83
C LYS A 366 28.00 -13.13 -14.25
N LEU A 367 26.92 -13.79 -14.67
CA LEU A 367 25.62 -13.61 -14.02
C LEU A 367 25.65 -14.30 -12.66
N VAL A 368 25.40 -13.54 -11.61
CA VAL A 368 25.40 -14.02 -10.22
C VAL A 368 24.02 -13.78 -9.63
N ASP A 369 23.45 -14.81 -8.99
CA ASP A 369 22.29 -14.66 -8.13
C ASP A 369 22.73 -14.27 -6.73
N TRP A 370 22.28 -13.11 -6.27
CA TRP A 370 22.42 -12.70 -4.89
C TRP A 370 21.12 -12.88 -4.16
N LYS A 371 21.13 -13.91 -3.31
CA LYS A 371 20.16 -14.19 -2.24
C LYS A 371 18.74 -13.72 -2.55
N TYR A 372 17.87 -14.66 -2.92
CA TYR A 372 16.44 -14.44 -3.14
C TYR A 372 16.14 -13.58 -4.38
N SER A 373 16.61 -14.02 -5.55
CA SER A 373 16.22 -13.54 -6.89
C SER A 373 16.68 -12.12 -7.27
N LYS A 374 17.87 -11.70 -6.81
CA LYS A 374 18.54 -10.50 -7.36
C LYS A 374 19.74 -10.92 -8.18
N PHE A 375 19.55 -10.97 -9.49
CA PHE A 375 20.64 -11.23 -10.40
C PHE A 375 21.41 -9.94 -10.72
N TYR A 376 22.73 -10.06 -10.85
CA TYR A 376 23.59 -9.03 -11.42
C TYR A 376 24.72 -9.65 -12.22
N PHE A 377 25.28 -8.87 -13.14
CA PHE A 377 26.55 -9.23 -13.75
C PHE A 377 27.69 -8.75 -12.84
N GLU A 378 28.55 -9.67 -12.44
CA GLU A 378 29.72 -9.42 -11.61
C GLU A 378 31.00 -9.66 -12.40
N ALA A 379 31.98 -8.77 -12.19
CA ALA A 379 33.33 -8.93 -12.68
C ALA A 379 34.31 -8.90 -11.49
N THR A 380 35.07 -9.97 -11.29
CA THR A 380 36.03 -10.12 -10.19
C THR A 380 37.47 -9.82 -10.60
N VAL A 381 37.75 -9.81 -11.90
CA VAL A 381 39.08 -9.49 -12.45
C VAL A 381 39.30 -7.98 -12.44
N SER A 382 40.42 -7.52 -11.89
CA SER A 382 40.74 -6.10 -11.89
C SER A 382 40.98 -5.60 -13.32
N ASN A 383 40.26 -4.54 -13.72
CA ASN A 383 40.28 -3.99 -15.08
C ASN A 383 39.59 -4.87 -16.12
N SER A 384 38.63 -5.70 -15.69
CA SER A 384 37.68 -6.35 -16.59
C SER A 384 37.14 -5.38 -17.64
N ASP A 385 37.01 -5.88 -18.86
CA ASP A 385 36.55 -5.14 -20.03
C ASP A 385 35.08 -4.68 -19.92
N GLU A 386 34.58 -4.09 -21.00
CA GLU A 386 33.21 -3.61 -21.17
C GLU A 386 32.21 -4.77 -21.29
N ILE A 387 31.07 -4.67 -20.60
CA ILE A 387 29.88 -5.46 -20.88
C ILE A 387 28.87 -4.58 -21.62
N ILE A 388 28.34 -5.10 -22.73
CA ILE A 388 27.46 -4.39 -23.66
C ILE A 388 26.11 -5.11 -23.67
N PHE A 389 25.04 -4.33 -23.61
CA PHE A 389 23.67 -4.83 -23.74
C PHE A 389 22.97 -4.08 -24.87
N ASP A 390 22.28 -4.83 -25.71
CA ASP A 390 21.33 -4.29 -26.68
C ASP A 390 19.94 -4.31 -26.05
N VAL A 391 19.25 -3.17 -26.10
CA VAL A 391 17.92 -2.99 -25.49
C VAL A 391 17.00 -2.35 -26.52
N ASP A 392 15.99 -3.11 -26.92
CA ASP A 392 14.98 -2.64 -27.85
C ASP A 392 14.07 -1.61 -27.19
N VAL A 393 13.88 -0.49 -27.88
CA VAL A 393 13.02 0.60 -27.45
C VAL A 393 11.87 0.74 -28.44
N ARG A 394 10.64 0.66 -27.95
CA ARG A 394 9.45 0.89 -28.78
C ARG A 394 9.46 2.34 -29.29
N GLU A 395 9.09 2.52 -30.55
CA GLU A 395 8.95 3.83 -31.15
C GLU A 395 7.96 4.71 -30.34
N GLY A 396 8.33 5.97 -30.10
CA GLY A 396 7.55 6.92 -29.29
C GLY A 396 7.60 6.68 -27.77
N ALA A 397 8.31 5.65 -27.27
CA ALA A 397 8.40 5.40 -25.84
C ALA A 397 9.32 6.39 -25.11
N ARG A 398 8.85 6.94 -23.99
CA ARG A 398 9.74 7.48 -22.96
C ARG A 398 10.59 6.34 -22.42
N THR A 399 11.89 6.58 -22.33
CA THR A 399 12.84 5.49 -22.20
C THR A 399 13.94 5.89 -21.23
N SER A 400 14.03 5.15 -20.13
CA SER A 400 14.99 5.34 -19.04
C SER A 400 15.95 4.17 -18.98
N THR A 401 17.22 4.43 -18.72
CA THR A 401 18.23 3.40 -18.46
C THR A 401 18.83 3.65 -17.08
N GLY A 402 18.62 2.71 -16.16
CA GLY A 402 19.17 2.79 -14.80
C GLY A 402 20.19 1.69 -14.55
N THR A 403 21.23 2.00 -13.76
CA THR A 403 22.15 0.97 -13.24
C THR A 403 22.09 0.95 -11.71
N GLY A 404 21.61 -0.17 -11.16
CA GLY A 404 21.80 -0.51 -9.76
C GLY A 404 23.19 -1.12 -9.55
N ARG A 405 23.88 -0.79 -8.46
CA ARG A 405 25.16 -1.42 -8.09
C ARG A 405 25.24 -1.67 -6.60
N THR A 406 25.93 -2.76 -6.22
CA THR A 406 26.22 -3.07 -4.83
C THR A 406 27.16 -2.02 -4.24
N ARG A 407 26.73 -1.31 -3.19
CA ARG A 407 27.58 -0.36 -2.47
C ARG A 407 28.37 -1.07 -1.37
N ARG A 408 29.60 -1.53 -1.67
CA ARG A 408 30.63 -1.79 -0.65
C ARG A 408 31.72 -0.72 -0.73
N ARG A 409 32.19 -0.25 0.44
CA ARG A 409 33.22 0.82 0.53
C ARG A 409 34.53 0.47 -0.20
N SER A 410 34.81 -0.81 -0.44
CA SER A 410 36.03 -1.31 -1.09
C SER A 410 35.92 -1.62 -2.60
N LEU A 411 34.72 -1.50 -3.22
CA LEU A 411 34.52 -1.88 -4.62
C LEU A 411 34.73 -0.71 -5.59
N LYS A 412 35.38 -0.97 -6.74
CA LYS A 412 35.54 0.00 -7.85
C LYS A 412 34.18 0.46 -8.37
N ARG A 413 34.12 1.68 -8.91
CA ARG A 413 32.90 2.23 -9.53
C ARG A 413 32.92 1.94 -11.04
N PRO A 414 32.00 1.12 -11.57
CA PRO A 414 31.74 1.12 -13.01
C PRO A 414 31.08 2.45 -13.41
N SER A 415 31.31 2.89 -14.64
CA SER A 415 30.74 4.09 -15.26
C SER A 415 29.80 3.68 -16.37
N LEU A 416 28.54 4.11 -16.30
CA LEU A 416 27.58 3.85 -17.36
C LEU A 416 27.81 4.84 -18.52
N ARG A 417 27.86 4.38 -19.77
CA ARG A 417 27.71 5.22 -20.97
C ARG A 417 26.54 4.72 -21.76
N THR A 418 25.76 5.61 -22.33
CA THR A 418 24.74 5.22 -23.31
C THR A 418 25.15 5.71 -24.68
N ARG A 419 24.98 4.86 -25.70
CA ARG A 419 25.21 5.23 -27.09
C ARG A 419 23.97 4.88 -27.88
N SER A 420 23.44 5.88 -28.58
CA SER A 420 22.44 5.69 -29.61
C SER A 420 23.17 5.42 -30.92
N ARG A 421 22.91 4.28 -31.55
CA ARG A 421 23.13 4.17 -32.99
C ARG A 421 21.86 4.69 -33.65
N GLN A 422 21.97 5.53 -34.68
CA GLN A 422 20.80 5.93 -35.47
C GLN A 422 20.20 4.67 -36.10
N ASP A 423 19.24 4.12 -35.35
CA ASP A 423 17.98 3.43 -35.68
C ASP A 423 17.47 2.81 -34.34
N GLY A 424 17.20 3.67 -33.36
CA GLY A 424 16.31 3.36 -32.23
C GLY A 424 16.83 2.55 -31.03
N ILE A 425 18.07 2.05 -31.01
CA ILE A 425 18.55 1.18 -29.90
C ILE A 425 19.45 1.96 -28.93
N LYS A 426 19.13 1.90 -27.62
CA LYS A 426 19.95 2.50 -26.54
C LYS A 426 20.90 1.44 -25.98
N CYS A 427 22.19 1.52 -26.28
CA CYS A 427 23.20 0.71 -25.61
C CYS A 427 23.45 1.26 -24.18
N ALA A 428 23.65 0.38 -23.20
CA ALA A 428 24.17 0.73 -21.86
C ALA A 428 25.54 0.07 -21.66
N VAL A 429 26.57 0.88 -21.39
CA VAL A 429 28.00 0.53 -21.35
C VAL A 429 28.53 0.69 -19.92
N GLY A 430 28.98 -0.37 -19.26
CA GLY A 430 29.68 -0.26 -17.97
C GLY A 430 31.21 -0.19 -18.15
N ARG A 431 31.87 0.90 -17.76
CA ARG A 431 33.35 1.09 -17.81
C ARG A 431 33.96 1.23 -16.42
N SER A 432 34.92 0.41 -16.03
CA SER A 432 35.75 0.65 -14.84
C SER A 432 36.92 1.59 -15.18
N ARG A 433 37.01 2.79 -14.58
CA ARG A 433 38.20 3.67 -14.73
C ARG A 433 38.88 3.95 -13.39
N ARG A 434 40.21 3.99 -13.42
CA ARG A 434 41.13 4.22 -12.29
C ARG A 434 41.07 5.69 -11.86
N THR A 435 40.72 5.96 -10.60
CA THR A 435 41.21 7.17 -9.89
C THR A 435 42.26 6.71 -8.90
N VAL A 436 43.52 7.00 -9.21
CA VAL A 436 44.63 6.83 -8.28
C VAL A 436 44.51 7.98 -7.28
N ALA A 437 44.05 7.70 -6.07
CA ALA A 437 44.27 8.61 -4.95
C ALA A 437 45.77 8.53 -4.62
N ARG A 438 46.51 9.61 -4.88
CA ARG A 438 47.86 9.78 -4.34
C ARG A 438 47.74 9.85 -2.83
N ASP A 439 48.32 8.89 -2.15
CA ASP A 439 48.50 8.88 -0.71
C ASP A 439 49.54 9.97 -0.36
N GLY A 440 49.06 11.11 0.09
CA GLY A 440 49.88 12.21 0.57
C GLY A 440 50.10 12.09 2.07
N ARG A 441 51.11 11.31 2.48
CA ARG A 441 51.73 11.50 3.79
C ARG A 441 52.26 12.93 3.88
N ARG A 442 51.79 13.71 4.85
CA ARG A 442 52.58 14.78 5.45
C ARG A 442 52.65 14.54 6.95
N SER A 443 53.81 14.07 7.36
CA SER A 443 54.44 14.37 8.62
C SER A 443 54.66 15.89 8.75
N GLY A 444 54.37 16.43 9.92
CA GLY A 444 54.50 17.83 10.29
C GLY A 444 53.56 18.14 11.44
#